data_AF-A0A517TE22-F1
#
_entry.id   AF-A0A517TE22-F1
#
_cell.length_a   1.000
_cell.length_b   1.000
_cell.length_c   1.000
_cell.angle_alpha   90.00
_cell.angle_beta   90.00
_cell.angle_gamma   90.00
#
_symmetry.space_group_name_H-M   'P 1'
#
loop_
_entity.id
_entity.type
_entity.pdbx_description
1 polymer ?
#
loop_
_entity_poly.entity_id
_entity_poly.type
_entity_poly.pdbx_seq_one_letter_code
_entity_poly.pdbx_strand_id
1 'polypeptide(L)'
;MIIMTEEVAQIDPGIKPCWRWETAKQLADQTGPVTKSEDELIQSAATYLRTGDKQGFSTIHSAREIYDADGLERAELEARILAGQSNMEIGEQCRHSPQLIGIYHDLFLWVRPNLNTDWVTSNTIGIGPIRCIRHDELRKLWAWFAITGGPVAVDHVVAEFHRNFKPGDKPVVSVYLRKGADIQLNLQAAIAQQVIPVNKDSSAWFREFHLRQREISSIQDCDLALKAKEQLQMRMINVGRRALANKPLGRPKPQTSLQHFTNGVSKRKRASPQSSQSPRSNPGKAEKCRAKEVTG
;
A
#
# COMPACT_ATOMS: atom_id res chain seq x y z
N MET A 1 -10.53 -2.34 37.86
CA MET A 1 -10.22 -2.32 36.41
C MET A 1 -10.23 -0.87 36.00
N ILE A 2 -9.13 -0.34 35.45
CA ILE A 2 -9.14 1.01 34.88
C ILE A 2 -9.91 0.90 33.56
N ILE A 3 -11.03 1.63 33.43
CA ILE A 3 -11.77 1.69 32.18
C ILE A 3 -10.97 2.58 31.24
N MET A 4 -10.56 2.02 30.10
CA MET A 4 -9.90 2.79 29.05
C MET A 4 -10.89 3.83 28.50
N THR A 5 -10.53 5.10 28.51
CA THR A 5 -11.31 6.18 27.89
C THR A 5 -10.68 6.59 26.56
N GLU A 6 -11.39 7.37 25.76
CA GLU A 6 -10.86 7.89 24.50
C GLU A 6 -9.65 8.80 24.73
N GLU A 7 -9.67 9.65 25.76
CA GLU A 7 -8.55 10.53 26.10
C GLU A 7 -7.30 9.74 26.46
N VAL A 8 -7.46 8.64 27.21
CA VAL A 8 -6.35 7.76 27.56
C VAL A 8 -5.83 7.04 26.31
N ALA A 9 -6.73 6.56 25.44
CA ALA A 9 -6.35 5.92 24.18
C ALA A 9 -5.61 6.86 23.23
N GLN A 10 -5.91 8.16 23.24
CA GLN A 10 -5.21 9.15 22.40
C GLN A 10 -3.76 9.37 22.83
N ILE A 11 -3.44 9.21 24.13
CA ILE A 11 -2.09 9.47 24.67
C ILE A 11 -1.24 8.20 24.81
N ASP A 12 -1.84 7.00 24.79
CA ASP A 12 -1.11 5.74 24.96
C ASP A 12 -0.59 5.19 23.61
N PRO A 13 0.73 5.24 23.34
CA PRO A 13 1.28 4.73 22.09
C PRO A 13 1.17 3.20 21.95
N GLY A 14 0.92 2.47 23.05
CA GLY A 14 0.76 1.02 23.07
C GLY A 14 -0.68 0.57 22.81
N ILE A 15 -1.65 1.49 22.69
CA ILE A 15 -3.03 1.14 22.44
C ILE A 15 -3.19 0.50 21.07
N LYS A 16 -3.96 -0.58 20.99
CA LYS A 16 -4.29 -1.21 19.71
C LYS A 16 -5.47 -0.49 19.04
N PRO A 17 -5.58 -0.52 17.70
CA PRO A 17 -6.72 0.06 16.99
C PRO A 17 -8.09 -0.53 17.39
N CYS A 18 -8.13 -1.78 17.87
CA CYS A 18 -9.37 -2.46 18.28
C CYS A 18 -9.64 -2.39 19.80
N TRP A 19 -9.05 -1.43 20.51
CA TRP A 19 -9.13 -1.37 21.97
C TRP A 19 -10.57 -1.32 22.51
N ARG A 20 -11.49 -0.60 21.85
CA ARG A 20 -12.91 -0.55 22.24
C ARG A 20 -13.54 -1.93 22.23
N TRP A 21 -13.26 -2.73 21.19
CA TRP A 21 -13.73 -4.11 21.10
C TRP A 21 -13.08 -5.02 22.16
N GLU A 22 -11.78 -4.86 22.44
CA GLU A 22 -11.12 -5.59 23.54
C GLU A 22 -11.73 -5.23 24.90
N THR A 23 -12.03 -3.95 25.17
CA THR A 23 -12.72 -3.51 26.38
C THR A 23 -14.15 -4.05 26.46
N ALA A 24 -14.91 -4.03 25.36
CA ALA A 24 -16.26 -4.60 25.31
C ALA A 24 -16.28 -6.09 25.64
N LYS A 25 -15.29 -6.87 25.16
CA LYS A 25 -15.11 -8.29 25.53
C LYS A 25 -14.86 -8.46 27.02
N GLN A 26 -13.92 -7.70 27.59
CA GLN A 26 -13.62 -7.76 29.02
C GLN A 26 -14.84 -7.43 29.88
N LEU A 27 -15.65 -6.45 29.47
CA LEU A 27 -16.90 -6.12 30.16
C LEU A 27 -17.95 -7.23 30.01
N ALA A 28 -18.06 -7.85 28.83
CA ALA A 28 -18.99 -8.94 28.58
C ALA A 28 -18.71 -10.16 29.49
N ASP A 29 -17.43 -10.47 29.72
CA ASP A 29 -16.97 -11.61 30.52
C ASP A 29 -17.09 -11.40 32.05
N GLN A 30 -17.36 -10.18 32.51
CA GLN A 30 -17.52 -9.89 33.94
C GLN A 30 -18.84 -10.43 34.49
N THR A 31 -18.75 -11.26 35.52
CA THR A 31 -19.90 -11.83 36.26
C THR A 31 -20.35 -10.98 37.45
N GLY A 32 -19.73 -9.80 37.67
CA GLY A 32 -19.98 -8.91 38.81
C GLY A 32 -20.77 -7.64 38.46
N PRO A 33 -20.95 -6.71 39.43
CA PRO A 33 -21.57 -5.43 39.18
C PRO A 33 -20.79 -4.67 38.10
N VAL A 34 -21.45 -4.44 36.95
CA VAL A 34 -20.84 -3.78 35.80
C VAL A 34 -20.53 -2.33 36.18
N THR A 35 -19.25 -1.98 36.22
CA THR A 35 -18.87 -0.57 36.22
C THR A 35 -19.29 0.01 34.88
N LYS A 36 -20.24 0.95 34.88
CA LYS A 36 -20.71 1.60 33.65
C LYS A 36 -19.51 2.33 33.00
N SER A 37 -19.18 1.94 31.77
CA SER A 37 -18.28 2.73 30.92
C SER A 37 -18.99 4.01 30.50
N GLU A 38 -18.29 5.13 30.35
CA GLU A 38 -18.90 6.35 29.80
C GLU A 38 -19.13 6.25 28.28
N ASP A 39 -18.51 5.27 27.62
CA ASP A 39 -18.63 5.02 26.19
C ASP A 39 -19.85 4.10 25.89
N GLU A 40 -20.92 4.69 25.36
CA GLU A 40 -22.16 4.00 25.00
C GLU A 40 -21.94 2.90 23.95
N LEU A 41 -20.97 3.06 23.06
CA LEU A 41 -20.67 2.07 22.02
C LEU A 41 -20.00 0.84 22.63
N ILE A 42 -19.08 1.01 23.58
CA ILE A 42 -18.51 -0.10 24.35
C ILE A 42 -19.61 -0.84 25.13
N GLN A 43 -20.54 -0.13 25.77
CA GLN A 43 -21.66 -0.76 26.48
C GLN A 43 -22.58 -1.54 25.54
N SER A 44 -22.88 -0.98 24.37
CA SER A 44 -23.70 -1.62 23.34
C SER A 44 -23.03 -2.89 22.81
N ALA A 45 -21.73 -2.83 22.50
CA ALA A 45 -20.94 -3.99 22.08
C ALA A 45 -20.84 -5.07 23.15
N ALA A 46 -20.66 -4.69 24.42
CA ALA A 46 -20.66 -5.64 25.55
C ALA A 46 -22.03 -6.30 25.73
N THR A 47 -23.12 -5.55 25.59
CA THR A 47 -24.48 -6.08 25.65
C THR A 47 -24.73 -7.08 24.52
N TYR A 48 -24.39 -6.71 23.28
CA TYR A 48 -24.43 -7.60 22.13
C TYR A 48 -23.65 -8.90 22.37
N LEU A 49 -22.45 -8.83 22.95
CA LEU A 49 -21.63 -10.01 23.25
C LEU A 49 -22.28 -10.93 24.30
N ARG A 50 -22.96 -10.38 25.31
CA ARG A 50 -23.65 -11.17 26.34
C ARG A 50 -24.94 -11.79 25.86
N THR A 51 -25.75 -11.04 25.11
CA THR A 51 -27.09 -11.48 24.69
C THR A 51 -27.06 -12.30 23.41
N GLY A 52 -26.08 -12.07 22.54
CA GLY A 52 -26.06 -12.62 21.19
C GLY A 52 -27.16 -12.08 20.28
N ASP A 53 -27.82 -10.96 20.66
CA ASP A 53 -28.93 -10.38 19.91
C ASP A 53 -28.45 -9.71 18.62
N LYS A 54 -28.44 -10.49 17.54
CA LYS A 54 -28.06 -10.02 16.21
C LYS A 54 -29.04 -9.01 15.62
N GLN A 55 -30.32 -9.07 16.00
CA GLN A 55 -31.34 -8.19 15.42
C GLN A 55 -31.29 -6.82 16.09
N GLY A 56 -31.23 -6.78 17.42
CA GLY A 56 -31.11 -5.55 18.20
C GLY A 56 -29.79 -4.80 17.95
N PHE A 57 -28.72 -5.52 17.57
CA PHE A 57 -27.39 -4.96 17.31
C PHE A 57 -26.87 -5.26 15.90
N SER A 58 -27.75 -5.21 14.89
CA SER A 58 -27.44 -5.60 13.51
C SER A 58 -26.18 -4.95 12.93
N THR A 59 -25.97 -3.64 13.13
CA THR A 59 -24.77 -2.95 12.63
C THR A 59 -23.48 -3.44 13.29
N ILE A 60 -23.49 -3.67 14.62
CA ILE A 60 -22.34 -4.23 15.34
C ILE A 60 -22.10 -5.67 14.90
N HIS A 61 -23.17 -6.45 14.68
CA HIS A 61 -23.08 -7.82 14.19
C HIS A 61 -22.37 -7.86 12.82
N SER A 62 -22.84 -7.07 11.86
CA SER A 62 -22.26 -7.03 10.52
C SER A 62 -20.82 -6.49 10.50
N ALA A 63 -20.50 -5.46 11.30
CA ALA A 63 -19.11 -4.99 11.43
C ALA A 63 -18.20 -6.08 12.01
N ARG A 64 -18.68 -6.86 12.99
CA ARG A 64 -17.96 -8.01 13.52
C ARG A 64 -17.77 -9.11 12.47
N GLU A 65 -18.77 -9.41 11.65
CA GLU A 65 -18.64 -10.42 10.60
C GLU A 65 -17.52 -10.07 9.61
N ILE A 66 -17.42 -8.81 9.20
CA ILE A 66 -16.31 -8.33 8.36
C ILE A 66 -14.96 -8.50 9.08
N TYR A 67 -14.90 -8.14 10.36
CA TYR A 67 -13.68 -8.25 11.16
C TYR A 67 -13.22 -9.70 11.33
N ASP A 68 -14.14 -10.61 11.66
CA ASP A 68 -13.89 -12.03 11.94
C ASP A 68 -13.59 -12.82 10.65
N ALA A 69 -14.15 -12.43 9.49
CA ALA A 69 -13.91 -13.11 8.22
C ALA A 69 -12.47 -12.94 7.69
N ASP A 70 -11.80 -11.84 8.07
CA ASP A 70 -10.42 -11.50 7.67
C ASP A 70 -10.13 -11.63 6.15
N GLY A 71 -11.14 -11.31 5.33
CA GLY A 71 -11.12 -11.47 3.88
C GLY A 71 -10.78 -10.20 3.09
N LEU A 72 -11.06 -10.24 1.77
CA LEU A 72 -10.87 -9.10 0.86
C LEU A 72 -11.68 -7.86 1.26
N GLU A 73 -12.92 -8.08 1.69
CA GLU A 73 -13.83 -7.03 2.14
C GLU A 73 -13.22 -6.24 3.30
N ARG A 74 -12.70 -6.95 4.30
CA ARG A 74 -11.97 -6.34 5.42
C ARG A 74 -10.73 -5.59 4.93
N ALA A 75 -9.92 -6.21 4.08
CA ALA A 75 -8.70 -5.60 3.58
C ALA A 75 -8.98 -4.27 2.85
N GLU A 76 -10.01 -4.24 2.00
CA GLU A 76 -10.39 -3.02 1.27
C GLU A 76 -10.92 -1.96 2.24
N LEU A 77 -11.86 -2.34 3.11
CA LEU A 77 -12.45 -1.45 4.10
C LEU A 77 -11.39 -0.76 4.97
N GLU A 78 -10.48 -1.54 5.55
CA GLU A 78 -9.43 -1.00 6.43
C GLU A 78 -8.46 -0.09 5.66
N ALA A 79 -8.09 -0.45 4.42
CA ALA A 79 -7.22 0.40 3.60
C ALA A 79 -7.86 1.75 3.29
N ARG A 80 -9.17 1.78 2.99
CA ARG A 80 -9.87 3.05 2.73
C ARG A 80 -10.02 3.91 3.97
N ILE A 81 -10.25 3.31 5.14
CA ILE A 81 -10.23 4.02 6.43
C ILE A 81 -8.85 4.63 6.69
N LEU A 82 -7.78 3.86 6.47
CA LEU A 82 -6.39 4.30 6.64
C LEU A 82 -5.98 5.40 5.65
N ALA A 83 -6.59 5.43 4.47
CA ALA A 83 -6.39 6.48 3.50
C ALA A 83 -7.11 7.80 3.86
N GLY A 84 -7.87 7.82 4.96
CA GLY A 84 -8.59 9.00 5.43
C GLY A 84 -9.89 9.29 4.69
N GLN A 85 -10.40 8.37 3.88
CA GLN A 85 -11.69 8.54 3.21
C GLN A 85 -12.83 8.63 4.23
N SER A 86 -13.87 9.40 3.92
CA SER A 86 -15.07 9.55 4.74
C SER A 86 -15.94 8.29 4.73
N ASN A 87 -16.80 8.13 5.74
CA ASN A 87 -17.70 6.97 5.81
C ASN A 87 -18.66 6.90 4.60
N MET A 88 -19.00 8.03 4.00
CA MET A 88 -19.85 8.09 2.79
C MET A 88 -19.11 7.55 1.57
N GLU A 89 -17.89 8.04 1.30
CA GLU A 89 -17.08 7.58 0.15
C GLU A 89 -16.79 6.08 0.24
N ILE A 90 -16.44 5.60 1.44
CA ILE A 90 -16.21 4.17 1.68
C ILE A 90 -17.49 3.37 1.48
N GLY A 91 -18.63 3.86 1.97
CA GLY A 91 -19.92 3.21 1.81
C GLY A 91 -20.31 3.01 0.35
N GLU A 92 -20.10 4.03 -0.48
CA GLU A 92 -20.35 3.96 -1.93
C GLU A 92 -19.43 2.94 -2.62
N GLN A 93 -18.14 2.95 -2.29
CA GLN A 93 -17.14 2.09 -2.95
C GLN A 93 -17.24 0.62 -2.51
N CYS A 94 -17.45 0.37 -1.21
CA CYS A 94 -17.54 -0.97 -0.63
C CYS A 94 -18.97 -1.52 -0.58
N ARG A 95 -19.98 -0.75 -0.99
CA ARG A 95 -21.41 -1.12 -0.93
C ARG A 95 -21.90 -1.41 0.50
N HIS A 96 -21.49 -0.57 1.44
CA HIS A 96 -21.91 -0.62 2.84
C HIS A 96 -22.59 0.68 3.26
N SER A 97 -23.36 0.63 4.34
CA SER A 97 -23.91 1.87 4.90
C SER A 97 -22.80 2.68 5.60
N PRO A 98 -22.83 4.02 5.53
CA PRO A 98 -21.88 4.86 6.26
C PRO A 98 -21.88 4.61 7.76
N GLN A 99 -23.04 4.23 8.33
CA GLN A 99 -23.18 3.86 9.73
C GLN A 99 -22.36 2.59 10.06
N LEU A 100 -22.40 1.57 9.21
CA LEU A 100 -21.61 0.36 9.39
C LEU A 100 -20.11 0.66 9.35
N ILE A 101 -19.67 1.55 8.45
CA ILE A 101 -18.26 1.98 8.39
C ILE A 101 -17.84 2.70 9.67
N GLY A 102 -18.70 3.57 10.21
CA GLY A 102 -18.46 4.25 11.48
C GLY A 102 -18.29 3.28 12.64
N ILE A 103 -19.24 2.36 12.81
CA ILE A 103 -19.17 1.32 13.86
C ILE A 103 -17.94 0.43 13.67
N TYR A 104 -17.60 0.07 12.43
CA TYR A 104 -16.41 -0.73 12.16
C TYR A 104 -15.14 0.01 12.58
N HIS A 105 -14.99 1.27 12.17
CA HIS A 105 -13.88 2.13 12.55
C HIS A 105 -13.78 2.21 14.08
N ASP A 106 -14.86 2.59 14.76
CA ASP A 106 -14.81 2.89 16.19
C ASP A 106 -14.52 1.65 17.04
N LEU A 107 -15.03 0.47 16.67
CA LEU A 107 -14.82 -0.77 17.41
C LEU A 107 -13.53 -1.49 17.06
N PHE A 108 -13.19 -1.59 15.76
CA PHE A 108 -12.18 -2.53 15.27
C PHE A 108 -10.93 -1.88 14.69
N LEU A 109 -11.01 -0.62 14.27
CA LEU A 109 -9.90 0.08 13.63
C LEU A 109 -9.94 1.58 13.95
N TRP A 110 -9.85 1.92 15.24
CA TRP A 110 -9.85 3.32 15.68
C TRP A 110 -8.50 3.95 15.36
N VAL A 111 -8.42 4.60 14.20
CA VAL A 111 -7.16 5.12 13.64
C VAL A 111 -7.27 6.55 13.11
N ARG A 112 -8.48 7.07 12.87
CA ARG A 112 -8.70 8.43 12.31
C ARG A 112 -7.98 9.53 13.09
N PRO A 113 -7.96 9.53 14.44
CA PRO A 113 -7.21 10.55 15.20
C PRO A 113 -5.69 10.52 14.97
N ASN A 114 -5.16 9.44 14.42
CA ASN A 114 -3.72 9.15 14.33
C ASN A 114 -3.21 8.91 12.90
N LEU A 115 -3.99 9.23 11.85
CA LEU A 115 -3.61 8.88 10.46
C LEU A 115 -2.26 9.45 10.01
N ASN A 116 -1.81 10.56 10.61
CA ASN A 116 -0.57 11.25 10.23
C ASN A 116 0.60 10.98 11.21
N THR A 117 0.55 9.90 11.99
CA THR A 117 1.58 9.60 12.99
C THR A 117 2.23 8.23 12.74
N ASP A 118 3.47 8.03 13.18
CA ASP A 118 4.15 6.73 13.08
C ASP A 118 3.42 5.60 13.86
N TRP A 119 2.53 5.99 14.78
CA TRP A 119 1.66 5.08 15.49
C TRP A 119 0.78 4.26 14.53
N VAL A 120 0.19 4.87 13.49
CA VAL A 120 -0.72 4.15 12.58
C VAL A 120 0.03 3.09 11.79
N THR A 121 1.22 3.42 11.29
CA THR A 121 2.11 2.46 10.60
C THR A 121 2.46 1.31 11.53
N SER A 122 2.90 1.63 12.76
CA SER A 122 3.35 0.64 13.74
C SER A 122 2.23 -0.30 14.20
N ASN A 123 1.00 0.19 14.30
CA ASN A 123 -0.13 -0.58 14.83
C ASN A 123 -0.97 -1.29 13.76
N THR A 124 -0.93 -0.85 12.50
CA THR A 124 -1.72 -1.47 11.41
C THR A 124 -0.88 -2.38 10.51
N ILE A 125 0.34 -1.97 10.17
CA ILE A 125 1.26 -2.74 9.33
C ILE A 125 2.24 -3.54 10.21
N GLY A 126 2.52 -3.06 11.42
CA GLY A 126 3.54 -3.58 12.32
C GLY A 126 4.92 -2.96 12.02
N ILE A 127 5.98 -3.61 12.52
CA ILE A 127 7.39 -3.34 12.14
C ILE A 127 7.66 -3.79 10.67
N GLY A 128 6.60 -3.94 9.88
CA GLY A 128 6.52 -4.57 8.56
C GLY A 128 7.38 -3.96 7.46
N PRO A 129 7.63 -2.63 7.38
CA PRO A 129 8.52 -2.08 6.34
C PRO A 129 9.94 -2.65 6.44
N ILE A 130 10.37 -3.09 7.63
CA ILE A 130 11.64 -3.77 7.85
C ILE A 130 11.54 -5.28 7.56
N ARG A 131 10.36 -5.90 7.76
CA ARG A 131 10.17 -7.36 7.66
C ARG A 131 9.64 -7.87 6.33
N CYS A 132 9.39 -7.00 5.36
CA CYS A 132 8.72 -7.25 4.07
C CYS A 132 7.29 -7.82 4.19
N ILE A 133 6.51 -7.61 3.13
CA ILE A 133 5.13 -8.08 3.04
C ILE A 133 5.13 -9.52 2.50
N ARG A 134 4.55 -10.44 3.27
CA ARG A 134 4.45 -11.85 2.89
C ARG A 134 3.35 -12.06 1.85
N HIS A 135 3.37 -13.24 1.24
CA HIS A 135 2.45 -13.62 0.18
C HIS A 135 0.98 -13.54 0.60
N ASP A 136 0.66 -13.93 1.83
CA ASP A 136 -0.66 -13.97 2.47
C ASP A 136 -1.07 -12.63 3.10
N GLU A 137 -0.25 -11.58 3.00
CA GLU A 137 -0.45 -10.31 3.73
C GLU A 137 -1.00 -9.19 2.85
N LEU A 138 -1.97 -9.49 1.99
CA LEU A 138 -2.61 -8.50 1.10
C LEU A 138 -3.16 -7.30 1.87
N ARG A 139 -3.80 -7.53 3.03
CA ARG A 139 -4.30 -6.47 3.92
C ARG A 139 -3.21 -5.48 4.31
N LYS A 140 -2.00 -5.95 4.64
CA LYS A 140 -0.86 -5.09 4.98
C LYS A 140 -0.34 -4.32 3.78
N LEU A 141 -0.37 -4.92 2.59
CA LEU A 141 0.01 -4.23 1.35
C LEU A 141 -0.92 -3.04 1.09
N TRP A 142 -2.23 -3.25 1.18
CA TRP A 142 -3.19 -2.16 0.96
C TRP A 142 -3.12 -1.10 2.05
N ALA A 143 -2.95 -1.49 3.31
CA ALA A 143 -2.67 -0.57 4.41
C ALA A 143 -1.41 0.29 4.14
N TRP A 144 -0.35 -0.31 3.60
CA TRP A 144 0.87 0.43 3.22
C TRP A 144 0.59 1.49 2.16
N PHE A 145 -0.09 1.13 1.06
CA PHE A 145 -0.47 2.10 0.03
C PHE A 145 -1.40 3.20 0.56
N ALA A 146 -2.32 2.85 1.46
CA ALA A 146 -3.22 3.80 2.09
C ALA A 146 -2.46 4.87 2.89
N ILE A 147 -1.53 4.46 3.74
CA ILE A 147 -0.75 5.37 4.59
C ILE A 147 0.21 6.21 3.75
N THR A 148 0.89 5.62 2.76
CA THR A 148 1.93 6.34 2.00
C THR A 148 1.41 7.15 0.81
N GLY A 149 0.25 6.79 0.25
CA GLY A 149 -0.26 7.37 -0.98
C GLY A 149 -1.73 7.82 -0.92
N GLY A 150 -2.40 7.63 0.21
CA GLY A 150 -3.77 8.10 0.42
C GLY A 150 -4.81 7.43 -0.50
N PRO A 151 -5.98 8.07 -0.68
CA PRO A 151 -7.12 7.47 -1.37
C PRO A 151 -6.84 7.07 -2.82
N VAL A 152 -6.08 7.92 -3.54
CA VAL A 152 -5.75 7.69 -4.96
C VAL A 152 -4.91 6.41 -5.14
N ALA A 153 -3.96 6.16 -4.22
CA ALA A 153 -3.16 4.95 -4.26
C ALA A 153 -4.00 3.70 -3.95
N VAL A 154 -4.93 3.79 -2.99
CA VAL A 154 -5.87 2.70 -2.64
C VAL A 154 -6.76 2.36 -3.82
N ASP A 155 -7.39 3.37 -4.43
CA ASP A 155 -8.25 3.18 -5.60
C ASP A 155 -7.51 2.46 -6.74
N HIS A 156 -6.27 2.90 -7.02
CA HIS A 156 -5.47 2.28 -8.05
C HIS A 156 -5.11 0.83 -7.72
N VAL A 157 -4.56 0.57 -6.53
CA VAL A 157 -4.06 -0.77 -6.16
C VAL A 157 -5.18 -1.78 -6.01
N VAL A 158 -6.35 -1.38 -5.48
CA VAL A 158 -7.53 -2.23 -5.33
C VAL A 158 -8.17 -2.52 -6.69
N ALA A 159 -8.32 -1.51 -7.56
CA ALA A 159 -8.88 -1.71 -8.90
C ALA A 159 -8.02 -2.64 -9.76
N GLU A 160 -6.69 -2.51 -9.70
CA GLU A 160 -5.75 -3.39 -10.40
C GLU A 160 -5.80 -4.83 -9.88
N PHE A 161 -6.03 -5.00 -8.57
CA PHE A 161 -6.24 -6.32 -7.97
C PHE A 161 -7.48 -7.00 -8.54
N HIS A 162 -8.65 -6.36 -8.40
CA HIS A 162 -9.92 -6.95 -8.81
C HIS A 162 -9.94 -7.26 -10.32
N ARG A 163 -9.31 -6.44 -11.16
CA ARG A 163 -9.15 -6.72 -12.60
C ARG A 163 -8.34 -7.98 -12.91
N ASN A 164 -7.38 -8.33 -12.04
CA ASN A 164 -6.45 -9.44 -12.24
C ASN A 164 -6.73 -10.65 -11.32
N PHE A 165 -7.73 -10.54 -10.45
CA PHE A 165 -8.22 -11.58 -9.56
C PHE A 165 -9.18 -12.50 -10.32
N LYS A 166 -8.88 -13.80 -10.37
CA LYS A 166 -9.63 -14.80 -11.13
C LYS A 166 -10.47 -15.68 -10.20
N PRO A 167 -11.58 -16.27 -10.69
CA PRO A 167 -12.34 -17.24 -9.91
C PRO A 167 -11.45 -18.39 -9.40
N GLY A 168 -11.55 -18.69 -8.10
CA GLY A 168 -10.75 -19.73 -7.43
C GLY A 168 -9.38 -19.25 -6.91
N ASP A 169 -8.99 -18.01 -7.18
CA ASP A 169 -7.78 -17.45 -6.60
C ASP A 169 -7.92 -17.22 -5.08
N LYS A 170 -6.79 -17.33 -4.38
CA LYS A 170 -6.67 -16.82 -3.01
C LYS A 170 -6.35 -15.32 -3.04
N PRO A 171 -6.79 -14.53 -2.04
CA PRO A 171 -6.54 -13.10 -1.99
C PRO A 171 -5.11 -12.79 -1.52
N VAL A 172 -4.14 -13.00 -2.40
CA VAL A 172 -2.71 -12.97 -2.08
C VAL A 172 -1.93 -11.97 -2.93
N VAL A 173 -0.80 -11.48 -2.41
CA VAL A 173 0.02 -10.45 -3.07
C VAL A 173 0.54 -10.89 -4.45
N SER A 174 0.72 -12.19 -4.69
CA SER A 174 1.24 -12.64 -5.99
C SER A 174 0.27 -12.39 -7.14
N VAL A 175 -0.99 -12.05 -6.90
CA VAL A 175 -1.95 -11.61 -7.93
C VAL A 175 -1.32 -10.50 -8.78
N TYR A 176 -0.69 -9.53 -8.13
CA TYR A 176 -0.02 -8.42 -8.80
C TYR A 176 1.19 -8.81 -9.63
N LEU A 177 1.90 -9.87 -9.22
CA LEU A 177 3.17 -10.25 -9.82
C LEU A 177 3.05 -11.45 -10.75
N ARG A 178 1.85 -11.85 -11.19
CA ARG A 178 1.72 -12.96 -12.15
C ARG A 178 2.38 -12.63 -13.48
N LYS A 179 2.80 -13.65 -14.21
CA LYS A 179 3.26 -13.48 -15.60
C LYS A 179 2.04 -13.23 -16.48
N GLY A 180 2.10 -12.21 -17.34
CA GLY A 180 1.00 -11.85 -18.23
C GLY A 180 -0.20 -11.19 -17.54
N ALA A 181 -0.07 -10.75 -16.28
CA ALA A 181 -1.06 -9.86 -15.67
C ALA A 181 -1.03 -8.51 -16.40
N ASP A 182 -2.22 -7.97 -16.68
CA ASP A 182 -2.37 -6.64 -17.27
C ASP A 182 -2.38 -5.61 -16.15
N ILE A 183 -1.18 -5.36 -15.60
CA ILE A 183 -0.93 -4.43 -14.50
C ILE A 183 0.25 -3.56 -14.90
N GLN A 184 0.13 -2.26 -14.65
CA GLN A 184 1.19 -1.32 -14.98
C GLN A 184 2.51 -1.69 -14.30
N LEU A 185 3.59 -1.59 -15.08
CA LEU A 185 4.91 -2.07 -14.69
C LEU A 185 5.47 -1.34 -13.44
N ASN A 186 5.16 -0.05 -13.30
CA ASN A 186 5.48 0.75 -12.11
C ASN A 186 4.80 0.23 -10.85
N LEU A 187 3.51 -0.12 -10.91
CA LEU A 187 2.80 -0.67 -9.75
C LEU A 187 3.36 -2.05 -9.38
N GLN A 188 3.57 -2.93 -10.36
CA GLN A 188 4.18 -4.24 -10.11
C GLN A 188 5.57 -4.09 -9.48
N ALA A 189 6.39 -3.14 -9.94
CA ALA A 189 7.71 -2.89 -9.37
C ALA A 189 7.63 -2.30 -7.95
N ALA A 190 6.68 -1.40 -7.66
CA ALA A 190 6.46 -0.86 -6.32
C ALA A 190 6.08 -1.97 -5.34
N ILE A 191 5.13 -2.85 -5.72
CA ILE A 191 4.73 -4.01 -4.93
C ILE A 191 5.90 -4.99 -4.77
N ALA A 192 6.67 -5.21 -5.85
CA ALA A 192 7.84 -6.08 -5.80
C ALA A 192 8.90 -5.61 -4.80
N GLN A 193 9.07 -4.29 -4.61
CA GLN A 193 9.98 -3.76 -3.58
C GLN A 193 9.48 -4.08 -2.16
N GLN A 194 8.17 -4.06 -1.92
CA GLN A 194 7.60 -4.32 -0.59
C GLN A 194 7.69 -5.78 -0.16
N VAL A 195 7.79 -6.72 -1.10
CA VAL A 195 7.85 -8.17 -0.82
C VAL A 195 9.29 -8.72 -0.75
N ILE A 196 10.30 -7.89 -1.00
CA ILE A 196 11.70 -8.32 -0.87
C ILE A 196 12.11 -8.22 0.61
N PRO A 197 12.53 -9.31 1.25
CA PRO A 197 12.93 -9.30 2.66
C PRO A 197 14.13 -8.38 2.86
N VAL A 198 14.21 -7.63 3.96
CA VAL A 198 15.41 -6.83 4.30
C VAL A 198 16.37 -7.72 5.10
N ASN A 199 17.35 -8.30 4.42
CA ASN A 199 18.36 -9.16 5.03
C ASN A 199 19.71 -9.01 4.29
N LYS A 200 20.73 -9.76 4.75
CA LYS A 200 22.08 -9.68 4.17
C LYS A 200 22.09 -10.02 2.67
N ASP A 201 21.26 -10.96 2.23
CA ASP A 201 21.23 -11.42 0.84
C ASP A 201 20.53 -10.44 -0.11
N SER A 202 19.49 -9.74 0.37
CA SER A 202 18.77 -8.74 -0.41
C SER A 202 19.42 -7.35 -0.38
N SER A 203 20.28 -7.06 0.61
CA SER A 203 20.96 -5.77 0.74
C SER A 203 21.72 -5.35 -0.54
N ALA A 204 22.32 -6.33 -1.23
CA ALA A 204 22.99 -6.11 -2.51
C ALA A 204 22.00 -5.70 -3.62
N TRP A 205 20.80 -6.27 -3.62
CA TRP A 205 19.74 -5.91 -4.57
C TRP A 205 19.18 -4.52 -4.30
N PHE A 206 18.90 -4.15 -3.04
CA PHE A 206 18.45 -2.80 -2.71
C PHE A 206 19.49 -1.74 -3.12
N ARG A 207 20.78 -2.01 -2.86
CA ARG A 207 21.86 -1.13 -3.32
C ARG A 207 21.89 -1.02 -4.85
N GLU A 208 21.83 -2.14 -5.56
CA GLU A 208 21.79 -2.15 -7.04
C GLU A 208 20.60 -1.35 -7.56
N PHE A 209 19.39 -1.56 -7.02
CA PHE A 209 18.20 -0.83 -7.43
C PHE A 209 18.33 0.68 -7.21
N HIS A 210 18.82 1.09 -6.03
CA HIS A 210 19.03 2.49 -5.72
C HIS A 210 20.07 3.14 -6.64
N LEU A 211 21.21 2.47 -6.88
CA LEU A 211 22.25 2.97 -7.79
C LEU A 211 21.70 3.12 -9.22
N ARG A 212 20.99 2.12 -9.73
CA ARG A 212 20.39 2.17 -11.07
C ARG A 212 19.33 3.25 -11.20
N GLN A 213 18.52 3.45 -10.17
CA GLN A 213 17.53 4.52 -10.17
C GLN A 213 18.21 5.89 -10.26
N ARG A 214 19.30 6.12 -9.51
CA ARG A 214 20.11 7.34 -9.61
C ARG A 214 20.76 7.52 -10.99
N GLU A 215 21.29 6.45 -11.57
CA GLU A 215 21.85 6.48 -12.93
C GLU A 215 20.78 6.89 -13.94
N ILE A 216 19.59 6.28 -13.88
CA ILE A 216 18.46 6.56 -14.78
C ILE A 216 18.02 8.02 -14.67
N SER A 217 17.91 8.56 -13.45
CA SER A 217 17.57 9.97 -13.22
C SER A 217 18.62 10.96 -13.76
N SER A 218 19.83 10.50 -14.07
CA SER A 218 20.89 11.31 -14.68
C SER A 218 20.90 11.28 -16.22
N ILE A 219 20.10 10.41 -16.85
CA ILE A 219 20.02 10.28 -18.31
C ILE A 219 19.22 11.46 -18.87
N GLN A 220 19.83 12.24 -19.76
CA GLN A 220 19.16 13.37 -20.42
C GLN A 220 18.21 12.94 -21.56
N ASP A 221 18.48 11.80 -22.19
CA ASP A 221 17.66 11.24 -23.26
C ASP A 221 16.43 10.51 -22.64
N CYS A 222 15.24 11.10 -22.83
CA CYS A 222 14.00 10.58 -22.25
C CYS A 222 13.67 9.15 -22.69
N ASP A 223 13.91 8.79 -23.96
CA ASP A 223 13.58 7.47 -24.49
C ASP A 223 14.53 6.42 -23.90
N LEU A 224 15.82 6.76 -23.77
CA LEU A 224 16.80 5.91 -23.13
C LEU A 224 16.49 5.75 -21.63
N ALA A 225 16.12 6.83 -20.94
CA ALA A 225 15.74 6.81 -19.53
C ALA A 225 14.51 5.92 -19.29
N LEU A 226 13.49 6.01 -20.16
CA LEU A 226 12.29 5.19 -20.09
C LEU A 226 12.61 3.70 -20.25
N LYS A 227 13.37 3.32 -21.29
CA LYS A 227 13.80 1.93 -21.52
C LYS A 227 14.60 1.37 -20.34
N ALA A 228 15.51 2.18 -19.77
CA ALA A 228 16.29 1.76 -18.62
C ALA A 228 15.42 1.59 -17.36
N LYS A 229 14.41 2.45 -17.18
CA LYS A 229 13.40 2.34 -16.10
C LYS A 229 12.59 1.06 -16.22
N GLU A 230 12.09 0.73 -17.41
CA GLU A 230 11.34 -0.51 -17.65
C GLU A 230 12.19 -1.75 -17.35
N GLN A 231 13.45 -1.76 -17.78
CA GLN A 231 14.38 -2.85 -17.47
C GLN A 231 14.62 -3.01 -15.97
N LEU A 232 14.80 -1.90 -15.25
CA LEU A 232 14.96 -1.92 -13.79
C LEU A 232 13.70 -2.46 -13.10
N GLN A 233 12.51 -1.99 -13.51
CA GLN A 233 11.24 -2.44 -12.97
C GLN A 233 11.02 -3.95 -13.22
N MET A 234 11.30 -4.44 -14.43
CA MET A 234 11.25 -5.88 -14.73
C MET A 234 12.21 -6.70 -13.86
N ARG A 235 13.41 -6.17 -13.55
CA ARG A 235 14.34 -6.82 -12.60
C ARG A 235 13.76 -6.86 -11.20
N MET A 236 13.21 -5.76 -10.70
CA MET A 236 12.55 -5.70 -9.38
C MET A 236 11.43 -6.74 -9.28
N ILE A 237 10.55 -6.80 -10.28
CA ILE A 237 9.45 -7.75 -10.36
C ILE A 237 9.95 -9.20 -10.33
N ASN A 238 11.00 -9.52 -11.07
CA ASN A 238 11.58 -10.86 -11.07
C ASN A 238 12.20 -11.24 -9.72
N VAL A 239 12.82 -10.31 -9.01
CA VAL A 239 13.33 -10.53 -7.65
C VAL A 239 12.17 -10.69 -6.67
N GLY A 240 11.14 -9.84 -6.72
CA GLY A 240 9.94 -9.95 -5.89
C GLY A 240 9.20 -11.28 -6.09
N ARG A 241 9.06 -11.75 -7.34
CA ARG A 241 8.51 -13.09 -7.65
C ARG A 241 9.32 -14.21 -7.00
N ARG A 242 10.65 -14.11 -6.98
CA ARG A 242 11.53 -15.10 -6.32
C ARG A 242 11.37 -15.06 -4.80
N ALA A 243 11.29 -13.86 -4.22
CA ALA A 243 11.06 -13.66 -2.80
C ALA A 243 9.74 -14.31 -2.36
N LEU A 244 8.63 -14.01 -3.05
CA LEU A 244 7.32 -14.62 -2.76
C LEU A 244 7.30 -16.15 -2.94
N ALA A 245 8.13 -16.67 -3.85
CA ALA A 245 8.29 -18.11 -4.06
C ALA A 245 9.30 -18.77 -3.11
N ASN A 246 9.80 -18.05 -2.09
CA ASN A 246 10.85 -18.50 -1.16
C ASN A 246 12.11 -19.04 -1.86
N LYS A 247 12.43 -18.50 -3.05
CA LYS A 247 13.63 -18.88 -3.80
C LYS A 247 14.80 -17.99 -3.39
N PRO A 248 16.04 -18.53 -3.32
CA PRO A 248 17.23 -17.71 -3.12
C PRO A 248 17.26 -16.56 -4.12
N LEU A 249 17.59 -15.34 -3.71
CA LEU A 249 17.64 -14.18 -4.61
C LEU A 249 18.94 -14.15 -5.45
N GLY A 250 20.00 -14.76 -4.93
CA GLY A 250 21.35 -14.65 -5.49
C GLY A 250 21.88 -13.21 -5.43
N ARG A 251 23.09 -12.97 -5.94
CA ARG A 251 23.65 -11.61 -6.05
C ARG A 251 23.25 -10.96 -7.37
N PRO A 252 23.02 -9.64 -7.41
CA PRO A 252 22.90 -8.94 -8.68
C PRO A 252 24.19 -9.13 -9.49
N LYS A 253 24.08 -9.50 -10.76
CA LYS A 253 25.23 -9.54 -11.66
C LYS A 253 25.65 -8.10 -11.96
N PRO A 254 26.96 -7.76 -11.94
CA PRO A 254 27.44 -6.46 -12.40
C PRO A 254 26.96 -6.27 -13.84
N GLN A 255 26.10 -5.27 -14.05
CA GLN A 255 25.75 -4.85 -15.41
C GLN A 255 26.75 -3.78 -15.85
N THR A 256 27.21 -3.91 -17.10
CA THR A 256 28.01 -2.91 -17.79
C THR A 256 27.36 -1.54 -17.57
N SER A 257 28.13 -0.58 -17.04
CA SER A 257 27.65 0.77 -16.74
C SER A 257 26.84 1.34 -17.91
N LEU A 258 25.71 1.99 -17.63
CA LEU A 258 24.89 2.69 -18.63
C LEU A 258 25.69 3.74 -19.41
N GLN A 259 26.84 4.19 -18.89
CA GLN A 259 27.79 5.03 -19.61
C GLN A 259 28.32 4.40 -20.91
N HIS A 260 28.31 3.07 -21.04
CA HIS A 260 28.67 2.42 -22.31
C HIS A 260 27.57 2.53 -23.37
N PHE A 261 26.30 2.68 -22.98
CA PHE A 261 25.20 2.90 -23.93
C PHE A 261 25.25 4.29 -24.54
N THR A 262 25.55 5.33 -23.76
CA THR A 262 25.62 6.72 -24.25
C THR A 262 26.84 6.94 -25.17
N ASN A 263 27.97 6.29 -24.89
CA ASN A 263 29.18 6.38 -25.71
C ASN A 263 29.03 5.75 -27.10
N GLY A 264 28.16 4.75 -27.27
CA GLY A 264 27.86 4.16 -28.57
C GLY A 264 27.02 5.07 -29.48
N VAL A 265 26.10 5.85 -28.90
CA VAL A 265 25.24 6.78 -29.64
C VAL A 265 26.01 8.02 -30.10
N SER A 266 26.89 8.56 -29.26
CA SER A 266 27.74 9.71 -29.63
C SER A 266 28.72 9.42 -30.77
N LYS A 267 29.20 8.17 -30.91
CA LYS A 267 30.11 7.81 -32.02
C LYS A 267 29.40 7.71 -33.38
N ARG A 268 28.09 7.43 -33.43
CA ARG A 268 27.35 7.36 -34.71
C ARG A 268 26.96 8.73 -35.29
N LYS A 269 26.92 9.79 -34.49
CA LYS A 269 26.64 11.16 -34.99
C LYS A 269 27.87 11.91 -35.55
N ARG A 270 29.08 11.35 -35.48
CA ARG A 270 30.31 12.00 -35.96
C ARG A 270 30.84 11.52 -37.31
N ALA A 271 30.12 10.62 -38.01
CA ALA A 271 30.49 10.17 -39.35
C ALA A 271 29.44 10.63 -40.39
N SER A 272 29.49 11.90 -40.77
CA SER A 272 28.92 12.40 -42.03
C SER A 272 29.73 13.63 -42.47
N PRO A 273 30.52 13.53 -43.55
CA PRO A 273 31.12 14.69 -44.19
C PRO A 273 30.11 15.39 -45.10
N GLN A 274 30.04 16.72 -44.93
CA GLN A 274 29.58 17.81 -45.80
C GLN A 274 28.89 17.50 -47.15
N SER A 275 27.72 18.14 -47.37
CA SER A 275 27.54 19.00 -48.55
C SER A 275 26.67 20.21 -48.24
N SER A 276 27.26 21.37 -48.51
CA SER A 276 26.73 22.74 -48.50
C SER A 276 25.39 22.92 -49.23
N GLN A 277 24.44 23.62 -48.60
CA GLN A 277 23.63 24.71 -49.19
C GLN A 277 22.71 25.35 -48.13
N SER A 278 22.92 26.66 -47.89
CA SER A 278 21.96 27.62 -47.28
C SER A 278 20.76 27.81 -48.23
N PRO A 279 19.53 28.23 -47.81
CA PRO A 279 19.32 29.43 -46.97
C PRO A 279 18.03 29.53 -46.09
N ARG A 280 17.98 30.67 -45.36
CA ARG A 280 16.81 31.44 -44.85
C ARG A 280 16.07 31.01 -43.56
N SER A 281 16.40 31.78 -42.52
CA SER A 281 15.58 32.35 -41.44
C SER A 281 14.08 31.99 -41.34
N ASN A 282 13.67 31.49 -40.18
CA ASN A 282 12.33 31.70 -39.62
C ASN A 282 12.39 31.67 -38.07
N PRO A 283 12.12 32.78 -37.36
CA PRO A 283 12.09 32.80 -35.90
C PRO A 283 10.66 32.52 -35.42
N GLY A 284 10.42 31.34 -34.86
CA GLY A 284 9.14 31.03 -34.24
C GLY A 284 9.12 29.65 -33.62
N LYS A 285 8.84 29.61 -32.31
CA LYS A 285 8.62 28.44 -31.44
C LYS A 285 9.87 27.87 -30.76
N ALA A 286 10.30 28.56 -29.70
CA ALA A 286 10.95 27.93 -28.56
C ALA A 286 10.11 28.22 -27.32
N GLU A 287 9.05 27.43 -27.11
CA GLU A 287 8.31 27.43 -25.85
C GLU A 287 7.66 26.05 -25.62
N LYS A 288 7.77 25.56 -24.38
CA LYS A 288 7.21 24.31 -23.80
C LYS A 288 8.05 23.03 -23.90
N CYS A 289 9.10 22.97 -23.08
CA CYS A 289 9.51 21.75 -22.37
C CYS A 289 9.91 22.10 -20.93
N ARG A 290 9.02 22.75 -20.18
CA ARG A 290 9.15 22.92 -18.73
C ARG A 290 7.77 23.11 -18.11
N ALA A 291 7.12 22.00 -17.77
CA ALA A 291 6.08 21.91 -16.75
C ALA A 291 5.56 20.47 -16.74
N LYS A 292 5.89 19.72 -15.69
CA LYS A 292 5.04 18.76 -14.95
C LYS A 292 5.94 17.92 -14.02
N GLU A 293 6.53 18.58 -13.03
CA GLU A 293 6.64 17.99 -11.71
C GLU A 293 5.51 18.64 -10.91
N VAL A 294 4.38 17.95 -10.89
CA VAL A 294 3.31 18.22 -9.91
C VAL A 294 3.53 17.20 -8.82
N THR A 295 3.79 17.74 -7.63
CA THR A 295 3.63 17.12 -6.32
C THR A 295 2.37 16.26 -6.24
N GLY A 296 2.56 15.02 -5.82
CA GLY A 296 1.53 14.02 -5.52
C GLY A 296 2.23 12.76 -5.05
#